data_AF-A0AAI9K4C4-F1
#
_entry.id   AF-A0AAI9K4C4-F1
#
_cell.length_a   1.000
_cell.length_b   1.000
_cell.length_c   1.000
_cell.angle_alpha   90.00
_cell.angle_beta   90.00
_cell.angle_gamma   90.00
#
_symmetry.space_group_name_H-M   'P 1'
#
loop_
_entity.id
_entity.type
_entity.pdbx_description
1 polymer ?
#
loop_
_entity_poly.entity_id
_entity_poly.type
_entity_poly.pdbx_seq_one_letter_code
_entity_poly.pdbx_strand_id
1 'polypeptide(L)'
;MRKRRWMICAALVCLAMACGGCADKKKEANTAVIEGDDIKEYSSGTDTSGDTEKDADYDDSVGGLARTLSIPTSVSVDIPVENCGTLESASIKASEIKTPDADKMYTKKFTMGSIGAEDRETILKSIFDEEDGVFEYPYDMKDSVTQEQRDELFAHRGADVDYSKDYFIGKIDGVEYILYFYDQSWISDEGFSIQLAATDPVPEDMADKGATFTEYTSWDPAELITANEGNPSDVQTDESNMSGMDEDAGMVKALDYMDKWGFNDVVPTSQSELYRQYSDEYGEVVGYEKDGYSVTFQASVNGQPLYQPDAFGIDTISNQKNAEDSGSFSAEKYYYTEQSTYSIAFTGEKLTGFTCTWPMKSAGDIRDAGTLITWDSAVTSLKGVMESHFADYTGYNSVEFNDVRLTYFRIKTGDGEYEAIPVYSFAQLDSDHSDTYPIQLVLIDARDGSEVSMVQDEARFLNK
;
A
#
# COMPACT_ATOMS: atom_id res chain seq x y z
N MET A 1 -43.42 40.30 27.82
CA MET A 1 -44.57 41.03 27.20
C MET A 1 -44.05 42.02 26.15
N ARG A 2 -44.86 42.35 25.13
CA ARG A 2 -44.90 43.56 24.24
C ARG A 2 -43.60 44.38 23.94
N LYS A 3 -43.40 44.98 22.75
CA LYS A 3 -43.88 44.80 21.34
C LYS A 3 -43.40 46.01 20.49
N ARG A 4 -42.90 45.78 19.26
CA ARG A 4 -42.97 46.59 17.99
C ARG A 4 -41.72 46.28 17.14
N ARG A 5 -41.70 45.86 15.85
CA ARG A 5 -42.59 45.93 14.65
C ARG A 5 -42.64 47.25 13.86
N TRP A 6 -41.88 47.30 12.74
CA TRP A 6 -42.27 47.55 11.33
C TRP A 6 -41.06 47.13 10.44
N MET A 7 -41.13 46.38 9.33
CA MET A 7 -42.19 45.71 8.53
C MET A 7 -42.89 46.58 7.46
N ILE A 8 -43.12 46.00 6.24
CA ILE A 8 -43.78 46.55 5.00
C ILE A 8 -42.82 47.37 4.10
N CYS A 9 -42.71 47.26 2.76
CA CYS A 9 -43.08 46.32 1.64
C CYS A 9 -42.42 46.90 0.34
N ALA A 10 -42.34 46.31 -0.87
CA ALA A 10 -42.47 44.97 -1.51
C ALA A 10 -41.93 45.16 -2.99
N ALA A 11 -42.15 44.36 -4.06
CA ALA A 11 -42.99 43.20 -4.37
C ALA A 11 -42.52 42.40 -5.62
N LEU A 12 -42.85 41.10 -5.64
CA LEU A 12 -43.22 40.22 -6.78
C LEU A 12 -43.29 40.77 -8.23
N VAL A 13 -42.64 40.05 -9.17
CA VAL A 13 -43.26 39.43 -10.38
C VAL A 13 -42.47 38.15 -10.72
N CYS A 14 -43.16 37.06 -11.09
CA CYS A 14 -42.55 35.88 -11.72
C CYS A 14 -42.86 35.87 -13.22
N LEU A 15 -41.90 35.48 -14.06
CA LEU A 15 -42.16 35.11 -15.46
C LEU A 15 -41.19 34.02 -15.90
N ALA A 16 -41.66 33.05 -16.68
CA ALA A 16 -40.84 31.99 -17.25
C ALA A 16 -41.26 31.74 -18.71
N MET A 17 -40.32 31.79 -19.65
CA MET A 17 -40.24 30.90 -20.84
C MET A 17 -38.99 31.21 -21.68
N ALA A 18 -38.47 30.13 -22.28
CA ALA A 18 -37.20 29.97 -22.98
C ALA A 18 -36.95 30.85 -24.23
N CYS A 19 -35.66 31.06 -24.58
CA CYS A 19 -34.98 30.43 -25.73
C CYS A 19 -33.59 31.02 -26.06
N GLY A 20 -32.63 30.17 -26.45
CA GLY A 20 -31.22 30.52 -26.79
C GLY A 20 -30.32 30.63 -25.56
N GLY A 21 -29.07 30.15 -25.51
CA GLY A 21 -28.14 29.70 -26.56
C GLY A 21 -26.85 30.56 -26.46
N CYS A 22 -25.63 30.03 -26.35
CA CYS A 22 -25.11 28.67 -26.56
C CYS A 22 -24.11 28.22 -25.47
N ALA A 23 -23.74 26.95 -25.53
CA ALA A 23 -22.83 26.25 -24.63
C ALA A 23 -21.41 26.83 -24.51
N ASP A 24 -20.74 26.53 -23.40
CA ASP A 24 -19.55 25.67 -23.49
C ASP A 24 -19.45 24.71 -22.30
N LYS A 25 -18.55 23.71 -22.38
CA LYS A 25 -18.61 22.47 -21.56
C LYS A 25 -18.08 22.62 -20.12
N LYS A 26 -18.81 22.05 -19.15
CA LYS A 26 -18.22 21.50 -17.92
C LYS A 26 -17.93 20.00 -18.13
N LYS A 27 -16.87 19.48 -17.48
CA LYS A 27 -16.78 18.04 -17.19
C LYS A 27 -17.82 17.70 -16.11
N GLU A 28 -18.51 16.58 -16.26
CA GLU A 28 -19.32 16.00 -15.19
C GLU A 28 -18.39 15.17 -14.29
N ALA A 29 -18.27 15.56 -13.02
CA ALA A 29 -17.70 14.69 -11.99
C ALA A 29 -18.83 13.80 -11.48
N ASN A 30 -18.64 12.49 -11.50
CA ASN A 30 -19.67 11.52 -11.07
C ASN A 30 -19.71 11.38 -9.54
N THR A 31 -20.06 12.45 -8.83
CA THR A 31 -20.43 12.37 -7.42
C THR A 31 -21.83 11.77 -7.29
N ALA A 32 -21.90 10.45 -7.39
CA ALA A 32 -23.09 9.67 -7.06
C ALA A 32 -23.32 9.73 -5.54
N VAL A 33 -24.16 10.67 -5.11
CA VAL A 33 -24.62 10.75 -3.72
C VAL A 33 -25.41 9.48 -3.40
N ILE A 34 -24.90 8.69 -2.46
CA ILE A 34 -25.63 7.58 -1.83
C ILE A 34 -25.97 8.02 -0.41
N GLU A 35 -27.22 8.44 -0.21
CA GLU A 35 -27.81 8.56 1.13
C GLU A 35 -28.38 7.19 1.52
N GLY A 36 -27.97 6.65 2.67
CA GLY A 36 -28.63 5.53 3.35
C GLY A 36 -27.80 4.25 3.42
N ASP A 37 -27.54 3.83 4.66
CA ASP A 37 -27.42 2.46 5.17
C ASP A 37 -26.85 1.40 4.22
N ASP A 38 -25.52 1.24 4.23
CA ASP A 38 -24.88 0.08 4.88
C ASP A 38 -23.35 0.28 4.90
N ILE A 39 -22.73 0.22 6.08
CA ILE A 39 -21.26 0.15 6.18
C ILE A 39 -20.87 -1.24 5.73
N LYS A 40 -20.06 -1.34 4.66
CA LYS A 40 -19.45 -2.62 4.29
C LYS A 40 -18.45 -3.01 5.36
N GLU A 41 -18.68 -4.12 6.04
CA GLU A 41 -17.67 -4.80 6.84
C GLU A 41 -16.48 -5.15 5.93
N TYR A 42 -15.37 -4.42 6.09
CA TYR A 42 -14.10 -4.86 5.53
C TYR A 42 -13.65 -6.05 6.37
N SER A 43 -13.85 -7.26 5.85
CA SER A 43 -13.55 -8.52 6.55
C SER A 43 -12.04 -8.68 6.79
N SER A 44 -11.54 -8.09 7.87
CA SER A 44 -10.21 -8.30 8.42
C SER A 44 -10.06 -9.76 8.84
N GLY A 45 -9.33 -10.54 8.04
CA GLY A 45 -9.09 -11.97 8.26
C GLY A 45 -8.31 -12.22 9.55
N THR A 46 -9.03 -12.42 10.65
CA THR A 46 -8.49 -12.73 11.98
C THR A 46 -8.95 -14.12 12.40
N ASP A 47 -8.08 -15.11 12.23
CA ASP A 47 -8.38 -16.51 12.52
C ASP A 47 -8.74 -16.74 13.99
N THR A 48 -10.01 -17.01 14.26
CA THR A 48 -10.49 -17.45 15.57
C THR A 48 -11.08 -18.86 15.48
N SER A 49 -10.26 -19.85 15.83
CA SER A 49 -10.62 -21.26 15.76
C SER A 49 -11.72 -21.63 16.76
N GLY A 50 -12.82 -22.20 16.26
CA GLY A 50 -13.98 -22.60 17.07
C GLY A 50 -14.73 -23.81 16.48
N ASP A 51 -14.41 -25.01 16.98
CA ASP A 51 -15.08 -26.26 16.58
C ASP A 51 -16.61 -26.21 16.83
N THR A 52 -17.42 -26.47 15.80
CA THR A 52 -18.73 -27.13 15.99
C THR A 52 -19.15 -27.92 14.74
N GLU A 53 -19.54 -29.19 14.90
CA GLU A 53 -19.95 -30.05 13.77
C GLU A 53 -21.39 -29.78 13.29
N LYS A 54 -21.55 -29.76 11.96
CA LYS A 54 -22.72 -30.22 11.16
C LYS A 54 -24.09 -29.56 11.42
N ASP A 55 -24.64 -28.96 10.36
CA ASP A 55 -25.36 -29.80 9.38
C ASP A 55 -25.24 -29.20 7.97
N ALA A 56 -25.62 -29.96 6.92
CA ALA A 56 -25.36 -29.56 5.54
C ALA A 56 -26.52 -28.76 4.91
N ASP A 57 -26.21 -27.57 4.41
CA ASP A 57 -26.97 -26.89 3.35
C ASP A 57 -26.00 -26.31 2.30
N TYR A 58 -26.50 -25.90 1.14
CA TYR A 58 -25.66 -25.56 -0.02
C TYR A 58 -24.91 -24.22 0.14
N ASP A 59 -23.63 -24.22 -0.27
CA ASP A 59 -22.72 -23.07 -0.24
C ASP A 59 -23.19 -21.92 -1.14
N ASP A 60 -23.55 -20.78 -0.52
CA ASP A 60 -23.90 -19.52 -1.19
C ASP A 60 -22.85 -18.41 -1.01
N SER A 61 -21.63 -18.75 -0.58
CA SER A 61 -20.51 -17.81 -0.38
C SER A 61 -19.53 -17.73 -1.56
N VAL A 62 -19.55 -18.68 -2.50
CA VAL A 62 -18.68 -18.64 -3.70
C VAL A 62 -19.02 -17.41 -4.56
N GLY A 63 -18.10 -16.45 -4.63
CA GLY A 63 -18.28 -15.17 -5.33
C GLY A 63 -18.57 -15.29 -6.84
N GLY A 64 -19.13 -14.21 -7.42
CA GLY A 64 -19.64 -14.17 -8.79
C GLY A 64 -18.62 -14.60 -9.86
N LEU A 65 -17.38 -14.10 -9.77
CA LEU A 65 -16.24 -14.52 -10.61
C LEU A 65 -15.92 -16.01 -10.46
N ALA A 66 -15.77 -16.52 -9.24
CA ALA A 66 -15.39 -17.92 -9.01
C ALA A 66 -16.44 -18.90 -9.57
N ARG A 67 -17.73 -18.61 -9.36
CA ARG A 67 -18.85 -19.34 -9.97
C ARG A 67 -18.82 -19.27 -11.51
N THR A 68 -18.56 -18.08 -12.07
CA THR A 68 -18.55 -17.84 -13.52
C THR A 68 -17.39 -18.53 -14.23
N LEU A 69 -16.20 -18.56 -13.62
CA LEU A 69 -14.97 -19.10 -14.19
C LEU A 69 -14.70 -20.56 -13.80
N SER A 70 -15.62 -21.17 -13.03
CA SER A 70 -15.53 -22.55 -12.52
C SER A 70 -14.28 -22.79 -11.65
N ILE A 71 -13.90 -21.78 -10.88
CA ILE A 71 -12.78 -21.87 -9.93
C ILE A 71 -13.25 -22.72 -8.73
N PRO A 72 -12.56 -23.84 -8.41
CA PRO A 72 -12.90 -24.66 -7.25
C PRO A 72 -12.42 -23.97 -5.96
N THR A 73 -13.11 -24.22 -4.84
CA THR A 73 -12.71 -23.71 -3.53
C THR A 73 -11.29 -24.15 -3.15
N SER A 74 -10.93 -25.41 -3.45
CA SER A 74 -9.63 -26.00 -3.17
C SER A 74 -9.24 -26.99 -4.27
N VAL A 75 -7.93 -27.29 -4.41
CA VAL A 75 -7.44 -28.12 -5.52
C VAL A 75 -6.17 -28.90 -5.17
N SER A 76 -6.11 -30.15 -5.64
CA SER A 76 -4.88 -30.95 -5.68
C SER A 76 -4.73 -31.56 -7.09
N VAL A 77 -3.77 -31.07 -7.87
CA VAL A 77 -3.56 -31.47 -9.28
C VAL A 77 -2.07 -31.58 -9.60
N ASP A 78 -1.65 -32.74 -10.11
CA ASP A 78 -0.30 -32.94 -10.63
C ASP A 78 -0.06 -32.15 -11.93
N ILE A 79 1.14 -31.59 -12.05
CA ILE A 79 1.64 -30.82 -13.17
C ILE A 79 2.79 -31.62 -13.84
N PRO A 80 2.81 -31.80 -15.17
CA PRO A 80 3.91 -32.49 -15.85
C PRO A 80 5.17 -31.62 -15.85
N VAL A 81 6.32 -32.26 -15.70
CA VAL A 81 7.64 -31.60 -15.57
C VAL A 81 8.65 -32.10 -16.60
N GLU A 82 8.16 -32.58 -17.75
CA GLU A 82 9.04 -32.98 -18.86
C GLU A 82 9.89 -31.77 -19.30
N ASN A 83 11.21 -31.98 -19.40
CA ASN A 83 12.24 -30.97 -19.75
C ASN A 83 12.37 -29.75 -18.80
N CYS A 84 11.75 -29.77 -17.62
CA CYS A 84 11.75 -28.66 -16.66
C CYS A 84 13.02 -28.57 -15.78
N GLY A 85 14.21 -28.54 -16.39
CA GLY A 85 15.48 -28.37 -15.66
C GLY A 85 15.77 -29.53 -14.69
N THR A 86 15.99 -29.23 -13.40
CA THR A 86 16.15 -30.22 -12.31
C THR A 86 14.86 -30.70 -11.66
N LEU A 87 13.69 -30.25 -12.15
CA LEU A 87 12.41 -30.50 -11.50
C LEU A 87 11.92 -31.94 -11.73
N GLU A 88 11.83 -32.74 -10.66
CA GLU A 88 11.35 -34.14 -10.70
C GLU A 88 9.84 -34.25 -10.46
N SER A 89 9.21 -33.21 -9.89
CA SER A 89 7.77 -33.17 -9.65
C SER A 89 7.22 -31.74 -9.51
N ALA A 90 6.00 -31.50 -9.98
CA ALA A 90 5.27 -30.27 -9.71
C ALA A 90 3.79 -30.56 -9.43
N SER A 91 3.17 -29.78 -8.56
CA SER A 91 1.74 -29.89 -8.25
C SER A 91 1.14 -28.55 -7.84
N ILE A 92 -0.17 -28.40 -8.02
CA ILE A 92 -0.97 -27.39 -7.31
C ILE A 92 -1.58 -28.10 -6.10
N LYS A 93 -1.45 -27.53 -4.89
CA LYS A 93 -2.06 -28.03 -3.64
C LYS A 93 -2.56 -26.86 -2.79
N ALA A 94 -3.52 -26.11 -3.32
CA ALA A 94 -4.13 -24.99 -2.62
C ALA A 94 -5.32 -25.46 -1.76
N SER A 95 -5.27 -25.20 -0.46
CA SER A 95 -6.38 -25.42 0.47
C SER A 95 -7.53 -24.43 0.25
N GLU A 96 -7.22 -23.26 -0.31
CA GLU A 96 -8.15 -22.23 -0.76
C GLU A 96 -7.61 -21.61 -2.05
N ILE A 97 -8.48 -21.26 -3.01
CA ILE A 97 -8.12 -20.38 -4.13
C ILE A 97 -8.66 -18.97 -3.84
N LYS A 98 -7.75 -18.04 -3.53
CA LYS A 98 -8.08 -16.64 -3.24
C LYS A 98 -8.67 -15.97 -4.50
N THR A 99 -9.90 -15.44 -4.44
CA THR A 99 -10.54 -14.77 -5.58
C THR A 99 -11.19 -13.44 -5.16
N PRO A 100 -11.35 -12.44 -6.05
CA PRO A 100 -11.93 -11.16 -5.68
C PRO A 100 -13.45 -11.29 -5.55
N ASP A 101 -14.04 -10.70 -4.49
CA ASP A 101 -15.49 -10.57 -4.39
C ASP A 101 -16.02 -9.52 -5.39
N ALA A 102 -16.25 -9.99 -6.61
CA ALA A 102 -16.82 -9.23 -7.72
C ALA A 102 -17.45 -10.17 -8.76
N ASP A 103 -18.31 -9.62 -9.63
CA ASP A 103 -18.86 -10.31 -10.81
C ASP A 103 -17.92 -10.23 -12.04
N LYS A 104 -16.94 -9.32 -12.02
CA LYS A 104 -16.09 -9.00 -13.17
C LYS A 104 -14.77 -8.33 -12.76
N MET A 105 -13.77 -8.42 -13.64
CA MET A 105 -12.50 -7.73 -13.50
C MET A 105 -12.29 -6.70 -14.62
N TYR A 106 -11.27 -5.86 -14.44
CA TYR A 106 -11.00 -4.70 -15.29
C TYR A 106 -9.53 -4.62 -15.72
N THR A 107 -9.19 -3.69 -16.59
CA THR A 107 -7.82 -3.15 -16.67
C THR A 107 -7.80 -1.67 -16.33
N LYS A 108 -6.68 -1.21 -15.78
CA LYS A 108 -6.45 0.18 -15.38
C LYS A 108 -5.01 0.55 -15.71
N LYS A 109 -4.78 1.72 -16.30
CA LYS A 109 -3.43 2.23 -16.56
C LYS A 109 -2.91 3.04 -15.38
N PHE A 110 -1.60 3.02 -15.23
CA PHE A 110 -0.85 3.79 -14.24
C PHE A 110 0.43 4.33 -14.86
N THR A 111 0.96 5.42 -14.31
CA THR A 111 2.36 5.80 -14.52
C THR A 111 3.16 5.62 -13.24
N MET A 112 4.40 5.17 -13.40
CA MET A 112 5.41 4.97 -12.35
C MET A 112 6.76 5.41 -12.93
N GLY A 113 7.68 5.86 -12.09
CA GLY A 113 8.99 6.34 -12.55
C GLY A 113 9.51 7.45 -11.65
N SER A 114 10.65 8.02 -12.03
CA SER A 114 11.36 8.98 -11.19
C SER A 114 10.57 10.26 -10.91
N ILE A 115 10.62 10.73 -9.67
CA ILE A 115 9.87 11.90 -9.20
C ILE A 115 10.70 13.15 -9.51
N GLY A 116 10.49 13.69 -10.71
CA GLY A 116 11.18 14.88 -11.20
C GLY A 116 10.72 16.17 -10.54
N ALA A 117 11.40 17.29 -10.79
CA ALA A 117 11.10 18.57 -10.13
C ALA A 117 9.64 19.05 -10.31
N GLU A 118 9.02 18.79 -11.48
CA GLU A 118 7.60 19.11 -11.72
C GLU A 118 6.65 18.21 -10.89
N ASP A 119 7.02 16.95 -10.65
CA ASP A 119 6.29 16.06 -9.74
C ASP A 119 6.48 16.49 -8.28
N ARG A 120 7.71 16.85 -7.88
CA ARG A 120 8.04 17.34 -6.54
C ARG A 120 7.25 18.60 -6.21
N GLU A 121 7.21 19.57 -7.12
CA GLU A 121 6.36 20.76 -7.02
C GLU A 121 4.87 20.39 -6.83
N THR A 122 4.36 19.45 -7.60
CA THR A 122 2.96 19.01 -7.55
C THR A 122 2.62 18.33 -6.22
N ILE A 123 3.48 17.41 -5.76
CA ILE A 123 3.33 16.66 -4.50
C ILE A 123 3.37 17.61 -3.29
N LEU A 124 4.37 18.51 -3.25
CA LEU A 124 4.51 19.48 -2.15
C LEU A 124 3.28 20.42 -2.06
N LYS A 125 2.65 20.74 -3.20
CA LYS A 125 1.47 21.61 -3.28
C LYS A 125 0.13 20.91 -3.06
N SER A 126 0.04 19.59 -3.14
CA SER A 126 -1.15 18.86 -2.68
C SER A 126 -1.09 18.52 -1.19
N ILE A 127 0.12 18.39 -0.63
CA ILE A 127 0.33 17.97 0.76
C ILE A 127 0.36 19.15 1.75
N PHE A 128 1.08 20.22 1.45
CA PHE A 128 1.28 21.34 2.37
C PHE A 128 0.27 22.48 2.19
N ASP A 129 -0.04 23.17 3.30
CA ASP A 129 -0.99 24.28 3.38
C ASP A 129 -0.52 25.50 2.53
N GLU A 130 -1.24 25.80 1.43
CA GLU A 130 -0.86 26.86 0.46
C GLU A 130 -0.65 28.25 1.09
N GLU A 131 -1.44 28.59 2.13
CA GLU A 131 -1.35 29.86 2.87
C GLU A 131 -0.02 30.02 3.65
N ASP A 132 0.58 28.90 4.08
CA ASP A 132 1.83 28.89 4.85
C ASP A 132 3.08 28.69 3.99
N GLY A 133 2.94 27.97 2.87
CA GLY A 133 3.98 27.82 1.85
C GLY A 133 4.99 26.70 2.14
N VAL A 134 5.93 26.56 1.20
CA VAL A 134 6.92 25.46 1.16
C VAL A 134 8.31 26.06 1.01
N PHE A 135 9.30 25.48 1.70
CA PHE A 135 10.67 25.98 1.76
C PHE A 135 11.67 24.83 1.63
N GLU A 136 12.85 25.09 1.07
CA GLU A 136 13.98 24.14 1.12
C GLU A 136 14.42 23.92 2.57
N TYR A 137 14.66 22.68 2.97
CA TYR A 137 15.10 22.33 4.33
C TYR A 137 16.57 21.87 4.33
N PRO A 138 17.45 22.40 5.21
CA PRO A 138 18.89 22.17 5.13
C PRO A 138 19.29 20.77 5.62
N TYR A 139 19.51 19.86 4.67
CA TYR A 139 19.90 18.46 4.95
C TYR A 139 21.08 18.33 5.92
N ASP A 140 22.17 19.09 5.73
CA ASP A 140 23.37 19.05 6.59
C ASP A 140 23.09 19.38 8.08
N MET A 141 21.91 19.91 8.39
CA MET A 141 21.46 20.28 9.74
C MET A 141 20.17 19.57 10.16
N LYS A 142 19.63 18.63 9.38
CA LYS A 142 18.22 18.17 9.50
C LYS A 142 17.77 17.77 10.91
N ASP A 143 18.65 17.11 11.67
CA ASP A 143 18.41 16.59 13.02
C ASP A 143 18.80 17.61 14.13
N SER A 144 19.06 18.88 13.74
CA SER A 144 19.61 19.94 14.61
C SER A 144 19.03 21.34 14.37
N VAL A 145 18.08 21.50 13.43
CA VAL A 145 17.44 22.80 13.13
C VAL A 145 16.56 23.22 14.32
N THR A 146 16.84 24.38 14.90
CA THR A 146 16.05 24.93 16.01
C THR A 146 14.71 25.50 15.53
N GLN A 147 13.75 25.71 16.45
CA GLN A 147 12.51 26.42 16.10
C GLN A 147 12.81 27.82 15.56
N GLU A 148 13.78 28.55 16.12
CA GLU A 148 14.16 29.88 15.63
C GLU A 148 14.63 29.83 14.15
N GLN A 149 15.33 28.77 13.74
CA GLN A 149 15.74 28.57 12.35
C GLN A 149 14.58 28.16 11.43
N ARG A 150 13.60 27.38 11.92
CA ARG A 150 12.36 27.10 11.17
C ARG A 150 11.49 28.35 11.02
N ASP A 151 11.35 29.14 12.08
CA ASP A 151 10.65 30.43 12.06
C ASP A 151 11.32 31.40 11.06
N GLU A 152 12.66 31.42 10.99
CA GLU A 152 13.39 32.17 9.96
C GLU A 152 13.10 31.66 8.53
N LEU A 153 12.96 30.36 8.28
CA LEU A 153 12.53 29.84 6.97
C LEU A 153 11.11 30.31 6.63
N PHE A 154 10.14 30.07 7.52
CA PHE A 154 8.74 30.48 7.34
C PHE A 154 8.54 32.01 7.24
N ALA A 155 9.50 32.82 7.70
CA ALA A 155 9.48 34.27 7.53
C ALA A 155 9.80 34.74 6.09
N HIS A 156 10.44 33.90 5.27
CA HIS A 156 10.82 34.22 3.88
C HIS A 156 9.75 33.84 2.85
N ARG A 157 8.45 33.96 3.19
CA ARG A 157 7.33 33.61 2.30
C ARG A 157 7.44 34.27 0.93
N GLY A 158 7.33 33.48 -0.14
CA GLY A 158 7.43 33.96 -1.53
C GLY A 158 8.86 34.04 -2.08
N ALA A 159 9.83 33.36 -1.45
CA ALA A 159 11.07 32.97 -2.13
C ALA A 159 10.79 31.95 -3.25
N ASP A 160 11.63 31.94 -4.29
CA ASP A 160 11.63 30.86 -5.28
C ASP A 160 12.15 29.56 -4.62
N VAL A 161 11.49 28.43 -4.87
CA VAL A 161 11.84 27.11 -4.29
C VAL A 161 12.53 26.26 -5.35
N ASP A 162 13.73 25.75 -5.08
CA ASP A 162 14.39 24.80 -5.97
C ASP A 162 13.84 23.39 -5.78
N TYR A 163 12.79 23.05 -6.54
CA TYR A 163 12.19 21.72 -6.57
C TYR A 163 13.12 20.60 -7.09
N SER A 164 14.37 20.88 -7.45
CA SER A 164 15.40 19.83 -7.67
C SER A 164 16.08 19.35 -6.38
N LYS A 165 15.81 19.99 -5.22
CA LYS A 165 16.23 19.51 -3.90
C LYS A 165 15.40 18.32 -3.45
N ASP A 166 15.94 17.55 -2.51
CA ASP A 166 15.27 16.38 -1.93
C ASP A 166 14.55 16.68 -0.62
N TYR A 167 14.93 17.73 0.12
CA TYR A 167 14.40 18.04 1.46
C TYR A 167 13.65 19.37 1.50
N PHE A 168 12.41 19.34 2.01
CA PHE A 168 11.53 20.48 2.13
C PHE A 168 10.86 20.54 3.51
N ILE A 169 10.44 21.74 3.90
CA ILE A 169 9.59 21.98 5.07
C ILE A 169 8.34 22.76 4.67
N GLY A 170 7.21 22.38 5.26
CA GLY A 170 5.92 23.04 5.11
C GLY A 170 5.05 22.81 6.34
N LYS A 171 3.75 23.11 6.21
CA LYS A 171 2.76 22.83 7.25
C LYS A 171 1.62 21.97 6.72
N ILE A 172 1.07 21.11 7.57
CA ILE A 172 -0.14 20.33 7.30
C ILE A 172 -1.09 20.59 8.45
N ASP A 173 -2.25 21.18 8.15
CA ASP A 173 -3.24 21.62 9.13
C ASP A 173 -2.62 22.50 10.26
N GLY A 174 -1.60 23.28 9.89
CA GLY A 174 -0.86 24.22 10.76
C GLY A 174 0.35 23.65 11.54
N VAL A 175 0.53 22.33 11.57
CA VAL A 175 1.69 21.67 12.24
C VAL A 175 2.88 21.56 11.27
N GLU A 176 4.11 21.67 11.77
CA GLU A 176 5.34 21.70 10.94
C GLU A 176 5.84 20.31 10.58
N TYR A 177 6.10 20.08 9.29
CA TYR A 177 6.53 18.79 8.75
C TYR A 177 7.69 18.94 7.76
N ILE A 178 8.63 18.01 7.85
CA ILE A 178 9.68 17.81 6.85
C ILE A 178 9.17 16.75 5.87
N LEU A 179 9.17 17.06 4.57
CA LEU A 179 8.98 16.09 3.50
C LEU A 179 10.33 15.89 2.79
N TYR A 180 10.75 14.64 2.64
CA TYR A 180 11.97 14.30 1.89
C TYR A 180 11.74 13.24 0.83
N PHE A 181 12.24 13.49 -0.38
CA PHE A 181 12.30 12.54 -1.49
C PHE A 181 13.50 11.60 -1.34
N TYR A 182 13.38 10.39 -1.88
CA TYR A 182 14.38 9.34 -1.68
C TYR A 182 15.59 9.52 -2.61
N ASP A 183 16.77 9.65 -2.01
CA ASP A 183 18.05 9.82 -2.71
C ASP A 183 18.53 8.48 -3.28
N GLN A 184 18.35 8.34 -4.60
CA GLN A 184 18.66 7.15 -5.39
C GLN A 184 20.17 6.78 -5.43
N SER A 185 21.04 7.49 -4.71
CA SER A 185 22.45 7.12 -4.56
C SER A 185 22.71 6.05 -3.48
N TRP A 186 21.75 5.78 -2.60
CA TRP A 186 21.87 4.76 -1.54
C TRP A 186 20.61 3.91 -1.28
N ILE A 187 19.44 4.29 -1.79
CA ILE A 187 18.23 3.45 -1.80
C ILE A 187 17.80 3.18 -3.24
N SER A 188 17.25 1.99 -3.51
CA SER A 188 16.74 1.58 -4.82
C SER A 188 15.32 2.08 -5.12
N ASP A 189 14.60 2.50 -4.08
CA ASP A 189 13.19 2.86 -4.11
C ASP A 189 12.95 4.31 -4.50
N GLU A 190 12.15 4.53 -5.53
CA GLU A 190 11.63 5.85 -5.82
C GLU A 190 10.45 6.15 -4.88
N GLY A 191 10.52 7.27 -4.15
CA GLY A 191 9.55 7.55 -3.11
C GLY A 191 9.81 8.84 -2.33
N PHE A 192 9.01 9.04 -1.29
CA PHE A 192 9.19 10.10 -0.31
C PHE A 192 8.57 9.74 1.04
N SER A 193 9.02 10.43 2.09
CA SER A 193 8.40 10.38 3.42
C SER A 193 8.11 11.78 3.96
N ILE A 194 7.15 11.84 4.89
CA ILE A 194 6.83 13.00 5.72
C ILE A 194 7.09 12.61 7.18
N GLN A 195 7.75 13.49 7.93
CA GLN A 195 7.95 13.35 9.37
C GLN A 195 7.71 14.70 10.08
N LEU A 196 7.36 14.66 11.37
CA LEU A 196 7.26 15.87 12.19
C LEU A 196 8.59 16.66 12.17
N ALA A 197 8.52 17.98 12.05
CA ALA A 197 9.71 18.85 12.08
C ALA A 197 10.29 19.07 13.49
N ALA A 198 9.58 18.60 14.53
CA ALA A 198 10.01 18.52 15.91
C ALA A 198 9.37 17.31 16.58
N THR A 199 10.09 16.61 17.44
CA THR A 199 9.54 15.53 18.28
C THR A 199 8.57 16.09 19.33
N ASP A 200 7.64 15.26 19.79
CA ASP A 200 6.75 15.62 20.89
C ASP A 200 7.53 15.77 22.21
N PRO A 201 7.09 16.65 23.12
CA PRO A 201 7.71 16.80 24.43
C PRO A 201 7.42 15.58 25.32
N VAL A 202 8.46 15.06 25.96
CA VAL A 202 8.36 13.99 26.97
C VAL A 202 7.47 14.44 28.15
N PRO A 203 6.44 13.66 28.54
CA PRO A 203 5.63 13.91 29.74
C PRO A 203 6.45 13.88 31.05
N GLU A 204 6.00 14.60 32.07
CA GLU A 204 6.71 14.74 33.36
C GLU A 204 6.96 13.37 34.04
N ASP A 205 6.00 12.44 33.95
CA ASP A 205 6.08 11.09 34.52
C ASP A 205 7.01 10.16 33.73
N MET A 206 7.15 10.34 32.41
CA MET A 206 8.13 9.60 31.60
C MET A 206 9.54 10.19 31.73
N ALA A 207 9.65 11.51 31.91
CA ALA A 207 10.91 12.17 32.25
C ALA A 207 11.43 11.72 33.63
N ASP A 208 10.54 11.53 34.62
CA ASP A 208 10.86 10.92 35.92
C ASP A 208 11.33 9.45 35.80
N LYS A 209 10.94 8.73 34.74
CA LYS A 209 11.49 7.40 34.38
C LYS A 209 12.82 7.46 33.61
N GLY A 210 13.25 8.65 33.18
CA GLY A 210 14.50 8.86 32.45
C GLY A 210 14.36 9.05 30.93
N ALA A 211 13.14 9.15 30.38
CA ALA A 211 12.94 9.45 28.98
C ALA A 211 13.48 10.86 28.62
N THR A 212 14.10 10.98 27.45
CA THR A 212 14.65 12.25 26.93
C THR A 212 14.12 12.62 25.55
N PHE A 213 13.58 11.65 24.79
CA PHE A 213 12.89 11.90 23.53
C PHE A 213 11.67 10.99 23.33
N THR A 214 10.90 11.27 22.29
CA THR A 214 9.63 10.63 21.96
C THR A 214 9.54 10.34 20.47
N GLU A 215 9.18 9.11 20.12
CA GLU A 215 9.05 8.60 18.75
C GLU A 215 7.70 7.90 18.56
N TYR A 216 7.38 7.48 17.33
CA TYR A 216 6.20 6.66 17.03
C TYR A 216 6.60 5.41 16.24
N THR A 217 5.97 4.29 16.58
CA THR A 217 6.20 2.98 15.93
C THR A 217 4.88 2.24 15.74
N SER A 218 4.75 1.52 14.61
CA SER A 218 3.63 0.61 14.34
C SER A 218 3.93 -0.84 14.72
N TRP A 219 5.14 -1.14 15.19
CA TRP A 219 5.49 -2.45 15.73
C TRP A 219 4.86 -2.64 17.10
N ASP A 220 4.20 -3.78 17.34
CA ASP A 220 3.63 -4.10 18.65
C ASP A 220 4.76 -4.38 19.67
N PRO A 221 4.88 -3.58 20.75
CA PRO A 221 5.86 -3.82 21.80
C PRO A 221 5.71 -5.18 22.49
N ALA A 222 4.51 -5.78 22.50
CA ALA A 222 4.26 -7.09 23.06
C ALA A 222 5.02 -8.21 22.32
N GLU A 223 5.12 -8.12 20.99
CA GLU A 223 5.92 -9.07 20.20
C GLU A 223 7.41 -8.93 20.52
N LEU A 224 7.90 -7.68 20.62
CA LEU A 224 9.29 -7.38 20.98
C LEU A 224 9.67 -7.88 22.38
N ILE A 225 8.73 -7.87 23.35
CA ILE A 225 8.92 -8.48 24.68
C ILE A 225 9.15 -10.00 24.58
N THR A 226 8.49 -10.70 23.66
CA THR A 226 8.68 -12.16 23.49
C THR A 226 10.00 -12.51 22.80
N ALA A 227 10.57 -11.59 22.02
CA ALA A 227 11.84 -11.78 21.32
C ALA A 227 13.08 -11.49 22.18
N ASN A 228 13.01 -10.52 23.11
CA ASN A 228 14.16 -10.06 23.90
C ASN A 228 13.89 -10.14 25.42
N GLU A 229 14.66 -10.96 26.15
CA GLU A 229 14.59 -11.13 27.63
C GLU A 229 15.03 -9.90 28.46
N GLY A 230 14.89 -8.67 27.93
CA GLY A 230 15.46 -7.45 28.53
C GLY A 230 14.64 -6.16 28.41
N ASN A 231 13.45 -6.18 27.80
CA ASN A 231 12.61 -4.98 27.63
C ASN A 231 11.93 -4.50 28.93
N PRO A 232 11.53 -3.20 29.03
CA PRO A 232 11.02 -2.60 30.26
C PRO A 232 9.73 -3.25 30.79
N SER A 233 9.55 -3.22 32.12
CA SER A 233 8.39 -3.80 32.84
C SER A 233 7.06 -3.07 32.64
N ASP A 234 7.08 -1.93 31.94
CA ASP A 234 6.06 -0.89 31.98
C ASP A 234 5.34 -0.72 30.64
N VAL A 235 5.34 -1.76 29.79
CA VAL A 235 4.58 -1.76 28.53
C VAL A 235 3.08 -1.89 28.83
N GLN A 236 2.33 -0.81 28.62
CA GLN A 236 0.88 -0.75 28.86
C GLN A 236 0.08 -1.32 27.68
N THR A 237 0.24 -2.63 27.42
CA THR A 237 -0.43 -3.37 26.32
C THR A 237 -1.96 -3.29 26.41
N ASP A 238 -2.49 -3.39 27.62
CA ASP A 238 -3.91 -3.60 27.94
C ASP A 238 -4.73 -2.28 27.96
N GLU A 239 -4.10 -1.14 27.67
CA GLU A 239 -4.76 0.17 27.73
C GLU A 239 -5.41 0.56 26.39
N SER A 240 -6.44 1.40 26.50
CA SER A 240 -7.20 1.96 25.38
C SER A 240 -6.37 3.01 24.63
N ASN A 241 -6.53 3.08 23.31
CA ASN A 241 -5.84 4.07 22.48
C ASN A 241 -6.07 5.51 22.99
N MET A 242 -4.97 6.20 23.31
CA MET A 242 -4.95 7.51 23.97
C MET A 242 -5.22 8.68 23.02
N SER A 243 -5.25 8.45 21.70
CA SER A 243 -5.55 9.47 20.69
C SER A 243 -6.98 10.02 20.76
N GLY A 244 -7.89 9.31 21.45
CA GLY A 244 -9.31 9.64 21.50
C GLY A 244 -10.11 9.23 20.26
N MET A 245 -9.51 8.48 19.33
CA MET A 245 -10.17 7.86 18.19
C MET A 245 -10.37 6.35 18.42
N ASP A 246 -11.34 5.78 17.71
CA ASP A 246 -11.49 4.34 17.51
C ASP A 246 -10.97 3.92 16.12
N GLU A 247 -10.97 2.61 15.84
CA GLU A 247 -10.41 2.04 14.63
C GLU A 247 -11.08 2.58 13.35
N ASP A 248 -12.42 2.68 13.35
CA ASP A 248 -13.23 3.26 12.26
C ASP A 248 -12.87 4.73 12.01
N ALA A 249 -12.78 5.55 13.06
CA ALA A 249 -12.35 6.95 12.93
C ALA A 249 -10.92 7.08 12.40
N GLY A 250 -10.03 6.15 12.78
CA GLY A 250 -8.69 6.02 12.21
C GLY A 250 -8.72 5.75 10.71
N MET A 251 -9.47 4.73 10.26
CA MET A 251 -9.58 4.37 8.85
C MET A 251 -10.14 5.53 8.01
N VAL A 252 -11.19 6.20 8.50
CA VAL A 252 -11.77 7.38 7.83
C VAL A 252 -10.75 8.51 7.72
N LYS A 253 -9.99 8.81 8.78
CA LYS A 253 -8.95 9.86 8.74
C LYS A 253 -7.84 9.54 7.73
N ALA A 254 -7.43 8.27 7.66
CA ALA A 254 -6.44 7.83 6.70
C ALA A 254 -6.93 8.00 5.25
N LEU A 255 -8.19 7.65 4.96
CA LEU A 255 -8.84 7.85 3.67
C LEU A 255 -8.95 9.35 3.30
N ASP A 256 -9.35 10.20 4.26
CA ASP A 256 -9.47 11.65 4.06
C ASP A 256 -8.12 12.30 3.67
N TYR A 257 -7.00 11.88 4.28
CA TYR A 257 -5.66 12.33 3.86
C TYR A 257 -5.30 11.87 2.44
N MET A 258 -5.60 10.62 2.09
CA MET A 258 -5.29 10.10 0.75
C MET A 258 -6.09 10.82 -0.36
N ASP A 259 -7.37 11.14 -0.12
CA ASP A 259 -8.17 11.97 -1.05
C ASP A 259 -7.68 13.44 -1.09
N LYS A 260 -7.45 14.07 0.08
CA LYS A 260 -6.91 15.45 0.22
C LYS A 260 -5.63 15.65 -0.60
N TRP A 261 -4.72 14.67 -0.57
CA TRP A 261 -3.43 14.72 -1.27
C TRP A 261 -3.47 14.21 -2.72
N GLY A 262 -4.59 13.62 -3.16
CA GLY A 262 -4.82 13.20 -4.54
C GLY A 262 -4.41 11.76 -4.88
N PHE A 263 -4.21 10.88 -3.90
CA PHE A 263 -3.91 9.46 -4.12
C PHE A 263 -5.17 8.70 -4.58
N ASN A 264 -5.36 8.66 -5.90
CA ASN A 264 -6.49 8.01 -6.55
C ASN A 264 -6.20 6.53 -6.88
N ASP A 265 -7.26 5.71 -6.94
CA ASP A 265 -7.19 4.26 -7.22
C ASP A 265 -6.32 3.46 -6.22
N VAL A 266 -6.25 3.88 -4.95
CA VAL A 266 -5.65 3.10 -3.83
C VAL A 266 -6.74 2.50 -2.92
N VAL A 267 -6.39 1.47 -2.14
CA VAL A 267 -7.23 0.94 -1.05
C VAL A 267 -6.39 0.62 0.19
N PRO A 268 -6.96 0.73 1.41
CA PRO A 268 -6.32 0.21 2.61
C PRO A 268 -6.22 -1.31 2.54
N THR A 269 -5.09 -1.85 3.00
CA THR A 269 -4.79 -3.30 3.06
C THR A 269 -4.53 -3.80 4.48
N SER A 270 -4.16 -2.90 5.40
CA SER A 270 -4.08 -3.18 6.83
C SER A 270 -4.19 -1.91 7.65
N GLN A 271 -4.69 -2.03 8.88
CA GLN A 271 -4.58 -1.03 9.94
C GLN A 271 -3.93 -1.68 11.16
N SER A 272 -3.13 -0.91 11.91
CA SER A 272 -2.59 -1.30 13.21
C SER A 272 -2.75 -0.15 14.19
N GLU A 273 -2.74 -0.49 15.48
CA GLU A 273 -2.44 0.47 16.54
C GLU A 273 -1.09 1.17 16.26
N LEU A 274 -0.98 2.43 16.68
CA LEU A 274 0.29 3.16 16.73
C LEU A 274 0.73 3.32 18.18
N TYR A 275 2.02 3.15 18.44
CA TYR A 275 2.61 3.30 19.77
C TYR A 275 3.54 4.50 19.79
N ARG A 276 3.32 5.40 20.74
CA ARG A 276 4.30 6.41 21.16
C ARG A 276 5.37 5.71 22.01
N GLN A 277 6.61 5.79 21.56
CA GLN A 277 7.78 5.22 22.24
C GLN A 277 8.52 6.31 23.02
N TYR A 278 8.93 5.99 24.24
CA TYR A 278 9.72 6.87 25.11
C TYR A 278 11.10 6.26 25.38
N SER A 279 12.18 6.98 25.07
CA SER A 279 13.56 6.47 25.17
C SER A 279 14.50 7.42 25.91
N ASP A 280 15.54 6.87 26.53
CA ASP A 280 16.54 7.61 27.31
C ASP A 280 17.60 8.34 26.44
N GLU A 281 18.66 8.90 27.03
CA GLU A 281 19.70 9.64 26.27
C GLU A 281 20.59 8.74 25.37
N TYR A 282 20.48 7.42 25.48
CA TYR A 282 21.21 6.43 24.69
C TYR A 282 20.31 5.74 23.64
N GLY A 283 19.00 5.94 23.71
CA GLY A 283 17.99 5.30 22.86
C GLY A 283 17.43 3.99 23.43
N GLU A 284 17.74 3.66 24.68
CA GLU A 284 17.11 2.52 25.37
C GLU A 284 15.66 2.88 25.73
N VAL A 285 14.72 1.99 25.43
CA VAL A 285 13.29 2.27 25.62
C VAL A 285 12.89 2.13 27.08
N VAL A 286 12.24 3.16 27.63
CA VAL A 286 11.77 3.20 29.02
C VAL A 286 10.24 3.06 29.16
N GLY A 287 9.49 3.18 28.06
CA GLY A 287 8.04 2.97 28.06
C GLY A 287 7.39 3.11 26.68
N TYR A 288 6.15 2.64 26.58
CA TYR A 288 5.28 2.77 25.42
C TYR A 288 3.87 3.19 25.84
N GLU A 289 3.22 4.01 25.01
CA GLU A 289 1.81 4.40 25.14
C GLU A 289 1.11 4.12 23.80
N LYS A 290 -0.05 3.48 23.82
CA LYS A 290 -0.86 3.24 22.61
C LYS A 290 -1.57 4.53 22.23
N ASP A 291 -1.14 5.20 21.16
CA ASP A 291 -1.63 6.52 20.77
C ASP A 291 -1.60 6.71 19.24
N GLY A 292 -2.78 6.55 18.64
CA GLY A 292 -3.02 6.75 17.21
C GLY A 292 -3.12 5.46 16.42
N TYR A 293 -3.22 5.58 15.09
CA TYR A 293 -3.30 4.44 14.18
C TYR A 293 -2.27 4.57 13.05
N SER A 294 -1.90 3.43 12.48
CA SER A 294 -1.13 3.32 11.23
C SER A 294 -1.94 2.55 10.21
N VAL A 295 -2.10 3.08 9.00
CA VAL A 295 -2.86 2.43 7.91
C VAL A 295 -1.95 2.27 6.69
N THR A 296 -1.90 1.06 6.15
CA THR A 296 -1.18 0.75 4.91
C THR A 296 -2.16 0.66 3.76
N PHE A 297 -1.81 1.29 2.63
CA PHE A 297 -2.55 1.26 1.37
C PHE A 297 -1.70 0.65 0.27
N GLN A 298 -2.37 0.09 -0.74
CA GLN A 298 -1.76 -0.35 -2.00
C GLN A 298 -2.55 0.18 -3.20
N ALA A 299 -1.89 0.22 -4.36
CA ALA A 299 -2.56 0.47 -5.64
C ALA A 299 -3.65 -0.58 -5.92
N SER A 300 -4.73 -0.18 -6.58
CA SER A 300 -5.94 -0.99 -6.74
C SER A 300 -6.61 -0.86 -8.11
N VAL A 301 -7.49 -1.80 -8.44
CA VAL A 301 -8.40 -1.72 -9.59
C VAL A 301 -9.83 -1.95 -9.11
N ASN A 302 -10.71 -0.94 -9.23
CA ASN A 302 -12.10 -1.00 -8.75
C ASN A 302 -12.20 -1.42 -7.26
N GLY A 303 -11.35 -0.86 -6.41
CA GLY A 303 -11.35 -1.15 -4.97
C GLY A 303 -10.78 -2.51 -4.56
N GLN A 304 -10.07 -3.20 -5.46
CA GLN A 304 -9.38 -4.47 -5.19
C GLN A 304 -7.86 -4.25 -5.33
N PRO A 305 -7.03 -4.57 -4.33
CA PRO A 305 -5.60 -4.31 -4.36
C PRO A 305 -4.88 -5.14 -5.44
N LEU A 306 -3.74 -4.65 -5.92
CA LEU A 306 -2.82 -5.43 -6.75
C LEU A 306 -2.07 -6.46 -5.89
N TYR A 307 -1.86 -7.66 -6.44
CA TYR A 307 -0.84 -8.57 -5.94
C TYR A 307 0.54 -8.01 -6.30
N GLN A 308 1.36 -7.76 -5.28
CA GLN A 308 2.68 -7.17 -5.40
C GLN A 308 3.71 -8.03 -4.64
N PRO A 309 3.99 -9.26 -5.10
CA PRO A 309 4.94 -10.13 -4.42
C PRO A 309 6.34 -9.52 -4.40
N ASP A 310 7.09 -9.82 -3.34
CA ASP A 310 8.52 -9.61 -3.29
C ASP A 310 9.20 -10.70 -4.13
N ALA A 311 9.79 -10.30 -5.25
CA ALA A 311 10.44 -11.17 -6.20
C ALA A 311 11.93 -11.44 -5.90
N PHE A 312 12.46 -10.92 -4.79
CA PHE A 312 13.88 -11.07 -4.42
C PHE A 312 14.30 -12.55 -4.39
N GLY A 313 13.49 -13.41 -3.76
CA GLY A 313 13.81 -14.82 -3.52
C GLY A 313 13.51 -15.81 -4.67
N ILE A 314 12.68 -15.46 -5.66
CA ILE A 314 12.11 -16.43 -6.63
C ILE A 314 13.23 -17.18 -7.39
N ASP A 315 13.34 -18.50 -7.23
CA ASP A 315 14.51 -19.25 -7.74
C ASP A 315 14.65 -19.19 -9.27
N THR A 316 13.54 -19.18 -10.02
CA THR A 316 13.58 -19.17 -11.50
C THR A 316 14.11 -17.86 -12.07
N ILE A 317 14.06 -16.79 -11.27
CA ILE A 317 14.73 -15.51 -11.53
C ILE A 317 16.15 -15.56 -10.94
N SER A 318 16.28 -15.89 -9.65
CA SER A 318 17.51 -15.76 -8.88
C SER A 318 18.56 -16.85 -9.15
N ASN A 319 18.20 -17.92 -9.87
CA ASN A 319 19.09 -18.96 -10.41
C ASN A 319 20.15 -19.44 -9.41
N GLN A 320 19.72 -19.66 -8.16
CA GLN A 320 20.55 -20.22 -7.09
C GLN A 320 20.67 -21.73 -7.25
N LYS A 321 21.76 -22.31 -6.72
CA LYS A 321 22.13 -23.70 -7.01
C LYS A 321 22.24 -24.60 -5.80
N ASN A 322 22.50 -24.05 -4.60
CA ASN A 322 22.39 -24.74 -3.30
C ASN A 322 22.47 -23.71 -2.16
N ALA A 323 21.98 -24.05 -0.97
CA ALA A 323 22.18 -23.25 0.24
C ALA A 323 23.67 -23.04 0.61
N GLU A 324 24.60 -23.86 0.11
CA GLU A 324 26.04 -23.64 0.29
C GLU A 324 26.59 -22.42 -0.49
N ASP A 325 25.88 -21.93 -1.53
CA ASP A 325 26.22 -20.66 -2.21
C ASP A 325 25.87 -19.42 -1.36
N SER A 326 25.20 -19.57 -0.21
CA SER A 326 24.96 -18.47 0.75
C SER A 326 26.26 -17.83 1.28
N GLY A 327 27.39 -18.52 1.20
CA GLY A 327 28.71 -17.95 1.46
C GLY A 327 29.19 -16.95 0.39
N SER A 328 28.46 -16.81 -0.72
CA SER A 328 28.81 -15.99 -1.89
C SER A 328 27.56 -15.36 -2.53
N PHE A 329 26.80 -14.58 -1.75
CA PHE A 329 25.66 -13.76 -2.22
C PHE A 329 25.97 -13.02 -3.54
N SER A 330 25.45 -13.54 -4.65
CA SER A 330 25.56 -12.94 -5.97
C SER A 330 24.39 -11.96 -6.17
N ALA A 331 24.57 -10.74 -5.68
CA ALA A 331 23.58 -9.65 -5.76
C ALA A 331 23.01 -9.46 -7.18
N GLU A 332 23.86 -9.65 -8.20
CA GLU A 332 23.56 -9.62 -9.64
C GLU A 332 22.34 -10.45 -10.07
N LYS A 333 21.92 -11.46 -9.29
CA LYS A 333 20.79 -12.34 -9.63
C LYS A 333 19.47 -11.97 -8.95
N TYR A 334 19.49 -11.14 -7.90
CA TYR A 334 18.28 -10.80 -7.15
C TYR A 334 17.52 -9.68 -7.88
N TYR A 335 16.22 -9.85 -8.06
CA TYR A 335 15.36 -8.89 -8.77
C TYR A 335 14.53 -8.05 -7.79
N TYR A 336 14.81 -6.75 -7.72
CA TYR A 336 14.06 -5.85 -6.85
C TYR A 336 12.71 -5.45 -7.49
N THR A 337 11.60 -5.74 -6.83
CA THR A 337 10.25 -5.48 -7.37
C THR A 337 9.76 -4.09 -6.95
N GLU A 338 9.21 -3.30 -7.88
CA GLU A 338 8.62 -1.98 -7.54
C GLU A 338 7.30 -2.12 -6.77
N GLN A 339 7.35 -2.34 -5.45
CA GLN A 339 6.17 -2.45 -4.59
C GLN A 339 5.58 -1.07 -4.27
N SER A 340 4.39 -0.80 -4.83
CA SER A 340 3.63 0.42 -4.58
C SER A 340 2.92 0.34 -3.23
N THR A 341 3.48 1.02 -2.24
CA THR A 341 3.04 0.97 -0.84
C THR A 341 2.97 2.38 -0.29
N TYR A 342 1.88 2.69 0.39
CA TYR A 342 1.69 3.95 1.11
C TYR A 342 1.39 3.59 2.56
N SER A 343 2.07 4.21 3.52
CA SER A 343 1.80 4.03 4.96
C SER A 343 1.60 5.40 5.58
N ILE A 344 0.50 5.57 6.32
CA ILE A 344 0.15 6.81 7.00
C ILE A 344 -0.09 6.54 8.48
N ALA A 345 0.53 7.33 9.35
CA ALA A 345 0.46 7.21 10.80
C ALA A 345 0.09 8.55 11.44
N PHE A 346 -0.78 8.55 12.44
CA PHE A 346 -1.32 9.77 13.06
C PHE A 346 -1.85 9.54 14.48
N THR A 347 -1.77 10.56 15.34
CA THR A 347 -2.48 10.63 16.64
C THR A 347 -3.42 11.83 16.64
N GLY A 348 -4.69 11.60 16.97
CA GLY A 348 -5.75 12.61 17.00
C GLY A 348 -5.85 13.36 15.66
N GLU A 349 -5.57 14.66 15.68
CA GLU A 349 -5.54 15.54 14.50
C GLU A 349 -4.15 15.71 13.86
N LYS A 350 -3.14 14.96 14.30
CA LYS A 350 -1.73 15.18 13.96
C LYS A 350 -1.12 13.95 13.27
N LEU A 351 -0.72 14.12 12.01
CA LEU A 351 0.15 13.18 11.31
C LEU A 351 1.45 12.97 12.12
N THR A 352 1.89 11.73 12.31
CA THR A 352 3.18 11.39 12.91
C THR A 352 4.19 11.00 11.85
N GLY A 353 3.74 10.31 10.80
CA GLY A 353 4.53 10.05 9.60
C GLY A 353 3.69 9.66 8.38
N PHE A 354 4.28 9.81 7.20
CA PHE A 354 3.79 9.23 5.96
C PHE A 354 4.97 8.69 5.16
N THR A 355 4.79 7.59 4.45
CA THR A 355 5.80 6.99 3.57
C THR A 355 5.12 6.50 2.30
N CYS A 356 5.72 6.78 1.14
CA CYS A 356 5.24 6.36 -0.17
C CYS A 356 6.40 5.78 -0.99
N THR A 357 6.36 4.48 -1.29
CA THR A 357 7.24 3.81 -2.26
C THR A 357 6.51 3.57 -3.57
N TRP A 358 7.21 3.71 -4.70
CA TRP A 358 6.73 3.40 -6.05
C TRP A 358 5.30 3.93 -6.35
N PRO A 359 5.07 5.25 -6.25
CA PRO A 359 3.73 5.83 -6.44
C PRO A 359 3.14 5.49 -7.80
N MET A 360 2.07 4.69 -7.79
CA MET A 360 1.29 4.32 -8.98
C MET A 360 0.28 5.41 -9.29
N LYS A 361 0.69 6.42 -10.06
CA LYS A 361 -0.17 7.53 -10.47
C LYS A 361 -1.26 7.04 -11.41
N SER A 362 -2.51 7.21 -11.01
CA SER A 362 -3.70 6.82 -11.77
C SER A 362 -3.71 7.44 -13.18
N ALA A 363 -3.77 6.61 -14.22
CA ALA A 363 -3.75 7.06 -15.62
C ALA A 363 -4.99 6.59 -16.40
N GLY A 364 -5.80 7.54 -16.86
CA GLY A 364 -6.97 7.27 -17.70
C GLY A 364 -8.11 6.50 -17.02
N ASP A 365 -9.14 6.21 -17.82
CA ASP A 365 -10.35 5.53 -17.35
C ASP A 365 -10.15 4.02 -17.19
N ILE A 366 -10.81 3.44 -16.18
CA ILE A 366 -10.91 1.99 -15.99
C ILE A 366 -11.68 1.32 -17.15
N ARG A 367 -11.30 0.09 -17.52
CA ARG A 367 -11.83 -0.63 -18.69
C ARG A 367 -12.27 -2.03 -18.32
N ASP A 368 -13.36 -2.51 -18.90
CA ASP A 368 -13.77 -3.91 -18.76
C ASP A 368 -12.67 -4.84 -19.32
N ALA A 369 -12.26 -5.87 -18.57
CA ALA A 369 -11.22 -6.81 -19.02
C ALA A 369 -11.72 -7.76 -20.13
N GLY A 370 -13.04 -7.83 -20.36
CA GLY A 370 -13.66 -8.74 -21.29
C GLY A 370 -13.86 -10.15 -20.71
N THR A 371 -13.93 -11.14 -21.59
CA THR A 371 -14.08 -12.55 -21.19
C THR A 371 -12.77 -13.07 -20.63
N LEU A 372 -12.77 -13.52 -19.38
CA LEU A 372 -11.64 -14.22 -18.77
C LEU A 372 -11.67 -15.72 -19.06
N ILE A 373 -10.50 -16.35 -18.99
CA ILE A 373 -10.33 -17.79 -19.13
C ILE A 373 -10.85 -18.53 -17.89
N THR A 374 -11.43 -19.71 -18.09
CA THR A 374 -11.88 -20.60 -17.01
C THR A 374 -10.70 -21.21 -16.25
N TRP A 375 -10.94 -21.71 -15.04
CA TRP A 375 -9.95 -22.42 -14.23
C TRP A 375 -9.24 -23.56 -15.00
N ASP A 376 -9.99 -24.43 -15.67
CA ASP A 376 -9.43 -25.53 -16.48
C ASP A 376 -8.51 -25.01 -17.60
N SER A 377 -8.80 -23.81 -18.13
CA SER A 377 -7.96 -23.14 -19.13
C SER A 377 -6.69 -22.56 -18.51
N ALA A 378 -6.77 -21.93 -17.34
CA ALA A 378 -5.61 -21.43 -16.60
C ALA A 378 -4.66 -22.56 -16.19
N VAL A 379 -5.18 -23.68 -15.70
CA VAL A 379 -4.39 -24.89 -15.40
C VAL A 379 -3.79 -25.51 -16.68
N THR A 380 -4.50 -25.44 -17.81
CA THR A 380 -3.95 -25.87 -19.11
C THR A 380 -2.80 -24.97 -19.57
N SER A 381 -2.94 -23.65 -19.40
CA SER A 381 -1.87 -22.68 -19.68
C SER A 381 -0.64 -22.89 -18.80
N LEU A 382 -0.82 -23.02 -17.48
CA LEU A 382 0.27 -23.36 -16.54
C LEU A 382 1.04 -24.60 -17.03
N LYS A 383 0.33 -25.69 -17.32
CA LYS A 383 0.91 -26.94 -17.85
C LYS A 383 1.62 -26.78 -19.20
N GLY A 384 1.23 -25.78 -20.00
CA GLY A 384 1.85 -25.46 -21.28
C GLY A 384 3.12 -24.60 -21.17
N VAL A 385 3.35 -23.90 -20.06
CA VAL A 385 4.50 -23.00 -19.87
C VAL A 385 5.58 -23.54 -18.94
N MET A 386 5.32 -24.63 -18.19
CA MET A 386 6.31 -25.26 -17.30
C MET A 386 7.66 -25.52 -18.00
N GLU A 387 7.65 -26.11 -19.20
CA GLU A 387 8.87 -26.44 -19.96
C GLU A 387 9.72 -25.20 -20.27
N SER A 388 9.10 -24.06 -20.58
CA SER A 388 9.82 -22.80 -20.84
C SER A 388 10.21 -22.06 -19.57
N HIS A 389 9.35 -22.01 -18.56
CA HIS A 389 9.61 -21.30 -17.30
C HIS A 389 10.72 -21.97 -16.48
N PHE A 390 10.78 -23.30 -16.48
CA PHE A 390 11.75 -24.08 -15.72
C PHE A 390 12.90 -24.65 -16.59
N ALA A 391 13.06 -24.21 -17.85
CA ALA A 391 14.01 -24.78 -18.81
C ALA A 391 15.47 -24.86 -18.29
N ASP A 392 15.97 -23.76 -17.72
CA ASP A 392 17.32 -23.62 -17.15
C ASP A 392 17.34 -23.80 -15.61
N TYR A 393 16.23 -24.24 -15.00
CA TYR A 393 16.09 -24.34 -13.55
C TYR A 393 17.05 -25.37 -12.94
N THR A 394 17.75 -24.99 -11.87
CA THR A 394 18.68 -25.86 -11.13
C THR A 394 18.46 -25.85 -9.61
N GLY A 395 17.25 -25.52 -9.15
CA GLY A 395 16.90 -25.51 -7.73
C GLY A 395 16.33 -26.84 -7.24
N TYR A 396 15.34 -26.77 -6.35
CA TYR A 396 14.65 -27.91 -5.73
C TYR A 396 14.06 -28.88 -6.76
N ASN A 397 14.01 -30.17 -6.41
CA ASN A 397 13.44 -31.21 -7.29
C ASN A 397 11.91 -31.33 -7.20
N SER A 398 11.24 -30.51 -6.39
CA SER A 398 9.80 -30.51 -6.21
C SER A 398 9.26 -29.09 -6.06
N VAL A 399 8.21 -28.76 -6.80
CA VAL A 399 7.47 -27.50 -6.69
C VAL A 399 6.01 -27.76 -6.31
N GLU A 400 5.51 -26.98 -5.35
CA GLU A 400 4.16 -27.09 -4.83
C GLU A 400 3.51 -25.70 -4.80
N PHE A 401 2.67 -25.40 -5.78
CA PHE A 401 1.89 -24.18 -5.81
C PHE A 401 0.77 -24.29 -4.76
N ASN A 402 1.06 -23.82 -3.54
CA ASN A 402 0.21 -23.89 -2.36
C ASN A 402 -0.64 -22.62 -2.16
N ASP A 403 -0.19 -21.49 -2.70
CA ASP A 403 -0.95 -20.25 -2.80
C ASP A 403 -1.39 -20.03 -4.25
N VAL A 404 -2.70 -19.93 -4.49
CA VAL A 404 -3.26 -19.70 -5.82
C VAL A 404 -4.29 -18.58 -5.74
N ARG A 405 -4.18 -17.61 -6.65
CA ARG A 405 -5.03 -16.41 -6.65
C ARG A 405 -5.56 -16.11 -8.04
N LEU A 406 -6.82 -15.67 -8.14
CA LEU A 406 -7.25 -14.77 -9.21
C LEU A 406 -7.12 -13.34 -8.67
N THR A 407 -6.30 -12.51 -9.30
CA THR A 407 -5.91 -11.20 -8.74
C THR A 407 -5.49 -10.21 -9.83
N TYR A 408 -5.11 -8.99 -9.47
CA TYR A 408 -4.52 -8.01 -10.38
C TYR A 408 -3.00 -7.98 -10.27
N PHE A 409 -2.29 -7.91 -11.38
CA PHE A 409 -0.84 -7.69 -11.42
C PHE A 409 -0.49 -6.56 -12.40
N ARG A 410 0.58 -5.80 -12.13
CA ARG A 410 1.04 -4.70 -13.00
C ARG A 410 1.97 -5.24 -14.10
N ILE A 411 1.72 -4.85 -15.35
CA ILE A 411 2.65 -5.07 -16.47
C ILE A 411 3.16 -3.74 -17.02
N LYS A 412 4.45 -3.69 -17.36
CA LYS A 412 5.10 -2.55 -18.01
C LYS A 412 4.73 -2.55 -19.50
N THR A 413 3.98 -1.54 -19.93
CA THR A 413 3.48 -1.37 -21.30
C THR A 413 4.29 -0.38 -22.13
N GLY A 414 5.16 0.40 -21.48
CA GLY A 414 6.09 1.35 -22.09
C GLY A 414 7.06 1.89 -21.05
N ASP A 415 7.88 2.87 -21.43
CA ASP A 415 8.73 3.56 -20.46
C ASP A 415 7.86 4.42 -19.51
N GLY A 416 7.98 4.18 -18.21
CA GLY A 416 7.11 4.72 -17.16
C GLY A 416 5.61 4.37 -17.23
N GLU A 417 5.17 3.58 -18.20
CA GLU A 417 3.75 3.34 -18.53
C GLU A 417 3.32 1.90 -18.20
N TYR A 418 2.38 1.73 -17.27
CA TYR A 418 1.95 0.42 -16.77
C TYR A 418 0.45 0.17 -16.99
N GLU A 419 0.04 -1.10 -17.05
CA GLU A 419 -1.36 -1.54 -16.98
C GLU A 419 -1.50 -2.61 -15.91
N ALA A 420 -2.46 -2.46 -14.98
CA ALA A 420 -2.89 -3.52 -14.10
C ALA A 420 -3.90 -4.41 -14.84
N ILE A 421 -3.63 -5.71 -14.86
CA ILE A 421 -4.37 -6.74 -15.61
C ILE A 421 -4.78 -7.88 -14.68
N PRO A 422 -5.89 -8.59 -14.97
CA PRO A 422 -6.27 -9.77 -14.20
C PRO A 422 -5.35 -10.95 -14.55
N VAL A 423 -4.85 -11.65 -13.52
CA VAL A 423 -3.97 -12.82 -13.66
C VAL A 423 -4.41 -13.95 -12.73
N TYR A 424 -4.16 -15.19 -13.15
CA TYR A 424 -4.03 -16.31 -12.24
C TYR A 424 -2.59 -16.39 -11.75
N SER A 425 -2.40 -16.27 -10.44
CA SER A 425 -1.13 -16.47 -9.75
C SER A 425 -1.05 -17.91 -9.23
N PHE A 426 0.06 -18.58 -9.51
CA PHE A 426 0.42 -19.87 -8.93
C PHE A 426 1.75 -19.70 -8.19
N ALA A 427 1.69 -19.58 -6.87
CA ALA A 427 2.83 -19.29 -6.01
C ALA A 427 3.15 -20.49 -5.09
N GLN A 428 4.43 -20.72 -4.86
CA GLN A 428 4.90 -21.50 -3.72
C GLN A 428 5.41 -20.53 -2.66
N LEU A 429 4.68 -20.46 -1.53
CA LEU A 429 5.13 -19.84 -0.29
C LEU A 429 5.82 -20.90 0.57
N ASP A 430 6.78 -20.48 1.38
CA ASP A 430 7.34 -21.28 2.48
C ASP A 430 6.65 -20.90 3.79
N SER A 431 6.48 -21.84 4.73
CA SER A 431 5.67 -21.62 5.95
C SER A 431 6.22 -20.55 6.89
N ASP A 432 7.50 -20.24 6.73
CA ASP A 432 8.27 -19.37 7.61
C ASP A 432 8.36 -17.93 7.06
N HIS A 433 7.66 -17.63 5.95
CA HIS A 433 7.74 -16.35 5.21
C HIS A 433 6.35 -15.72 4.98
N SER A 434 6.35 -14.42 4.64
CA SER A 434 5.15 -13.64 4.35
C SER A 434 4.32 -14.20 3.18
N ASP A 435 3.00 -13.98 3.23
CA ASP A 435 2.02 -14.21 2.17
C ASP A 435 2.29 -13.41 0.87
N THR A 436 3.38 -12.63 0.85
CA THR A 436 3.91 -11.85 -0.28
C THR A 436 5.28 -12.31 -0.78
N TYR A 437 5.93 -13.31 -0.17
CA TYR A 437 7.32 -13.73 -0.49
C TYR A 437 7.37 -15.14 -1.12
N PRO A 438 7.05 -15.29 -2.43
CA PRO A 438 7.10 -16.57 -3.10
C PRO A 438 8.54 -17.01 -3.42
N ILE A 439 8.84 -18.29 -3.19
CA ILE A 439 10.07 -18.94 -3.67
C ILE A 439 9.92 -19.49 -5.10
N GLN A 440 8.69 -19.72 -5.55
CA GLN A 440 8.32 -20.02 -6.94
C GLN A 440 7.07 -19.24 -7.32
N LEU A 441 7.01 -18.76 -8.57
CA LEU A 441 5.84 -18.04 -9.06
C LEU A 441 5.67 -18.17 -10.57
N VAL A 442 4.48 -18.61 -11.00
CA VAL A 442 4.03 -18.48 -12.40
C VAL A 442 2.78 -17.60 -12.43
N LEU A 443 2.79 -16.57 -13.26
CA LEU A 443 1.64 -15.71 -13.52
C LEU A 443 1.08 -15.99 -14.92
N ILE A 444 -0.23 -16.17 -15.03
CA ILE A 444 -0.94 -16.42 -16.28
C ILE A 444 -1.96 -15.30 -16.51
N ASP A 445 -1.91 -14.61 -17.65
CA ASP A 445 -2.88 -13.57 -18.01
C ASP A 445 -4.28 -14.18 -18.10
N ALA A 446 -5.20 -13.71 -17.26
CA ALA A 446 -6.54 -14.28 -17.18
C ALA A 446 -7.40 -13.95 -18.41
N ARG A 447 -6.95 -13.10 -19.34
CA ARG A 447 -7.67 -12.69 -20.56
C ARG A 447 -7.42 -13.64 -21.73
N ASP A 448 -6.20 -14.18 -21.87
CA ASP A 448 -5.81 -15.02 -23.01
C ASP A 448 -5.01 -16.29 -22.67
N GLY A 449 -4.56 -16.46 -21.43
CA GLY A 449 -3.79 -17.63 -20.98
C GLY A 449 -2.31 -17.61 -21.35
N SER A 450 -1.74 -16.46 -21.71
CA SER A 450 -0.29 -16.28 -21.87
C SER A 450 0.44 -16.16 -20.52
N GLU A 451 1.75 -16.38 -20.51
CA GLU A 451 2.60 -16.19 -19.33
C GLU A 451 2.95 -14.71 -19.14
N VAL A 452 2.88 -14.22 -17.89
CA VAL A 452 3.27 -12.87 -17.51
C VAL A 452 4.59 -12.91 -16.74
N SER A 453 5.62 -12.26 -17.29
CA SER A 453 6.93 -12.13 -16.62
C SER A 453 6.81 -11.42 -15.27
N MET A 454 7.52 -11.90 -14.24
CA MET A 454 7.75 -11.11 -13.02
C MET A 454 8.80 -10.02 -13.24
N VAL A 455 9.81 -10.28 -14.08
CA VAL A 455 10.83 -9.28 -14.44
C VAL A 455 10.19 -8.25 -15.38
N GLN A 456 9.89 -7.07 -14.85
CA GLN A 456 9.25 -5.95 -15.55
C GLN A 456 10.26 -4.87 -15.99
N ASP A 457 11.38 -4.74 -15.29
CA ASP A 457 12.47 -3.85 -15.65
C ASP A 457 13.83 -4.43 -15.24
N GLU A 458 14.60 -4.94 -16.21
CA GLU A 458 15.92 -5.50 -15.94
C GLU A 458 16.93 -4.52 -15.31
N ALA A 459 16.64 -3.22 -15.19
CA ALA A 459 17.47 -2.29 -14.40
C ALA A 459 17.40 -2.54 -12.89
N ARG A 460 16.47 -3.38 -12.41
CA ARG A 460 16.27 -3.70 -10.97
C ARG A 460 17.08 -4.88 -10.45
N PHE A 461 17.94 -5.50 -11.27
CA PHE A 461 18.97 -6.39 -10.76
C PHE A 461 20.06 -5.54 -10.07
N LEU A 462 20.55 -5.97 -8.90
CA LEU A 462 21.33 -5.10 -7.99
C LEU A 462 22.64 -4.53 -8.55
N ASN A 463 23.11 -4.97 -9.73
CA ASN A 463 24.13 -4.27 -10.53
C ASN A 463 23.84 -4.44 -12.04
N LYS A 464 24.02 -3.37 -12.83
CA LYS A 464 24.09 -3.37 -14.29
C LYS A 464 25.14 -2.38 -14.81
#